data_AF-A0A4Q0XIR4-F1
#
_entry.id   AF-A0A4Q0XIR4-F1
#
_cell.length_a   1.000
_cell.length_b   1.000
_cell.length_c   1.000
_cell.angle_alpha   90.00
_cell.angle_beta   90.00
_cell.angle_gamma   90.00
#
_symmetry.space_group_name_H-M   'P 1'
#
loop_
_entity.id
_entity.type
_entity.pdbx_description
1 polymer ?
#
loop_
_entity_poly.entity_id
_entity_poly.type
_entity_poly.pdbx_seq_one_letter_code
_entity_poly.pdbx_strand_id
1 'polypeptide(L)'
;MGIPHKFLNTDFGNGFNTNNAILTSTPYQPEILFIGTFNPLTNGDANPADFFYGRNWFWPILFNIFEHNREVIIQSQRKYCPPHFNPTLLDIFKFMKTHKITFADLIMKVFPETELDNIDGNIITYDNETYNLINDNHLIQLNQFNEVMWSTKYLIKYIEANPTIKQVYFTRKTVNPFTAELIQVQNALNQRGVTIKYLFTPSGQGLAGIPRNQELMDQWLESTRDGFDNLDEEWTNID
;
A
#
# COMPACT_ATOMS: atom_id res chain seq x y z
N MET A 1 -18.50 -8.51 14.22
CA MET A 1 -17.46 -7.46 14.38
C MET A 1 -17.01 -6.94 13.01
N GLY A 2 -16.78 -5.63 12.86
CA GLY A 2 -16.29 -5.02 11.61
C GLY A 2 -14.98 -5.57 11.09
N ILE A 3 -14.61 -5.21 9.87
CA ILE A 3 -13.48 -5.79 9.14
C ILE A 3 -12.27 -4.86 9.29
N PRO A 4 -11.27 -5.22 10.10
CA PRO A 4 -10.08 -4.41 10.26
C PRO A 4 -9.15 -4.52 9.05
N HIS A 5 -8.15 -3.66 9.01
CA HIS A 5 -6.97 -3.86 8.17
C HIS A 5 -6.25 -5.15 8.59
N LYS A 6 -5.72 -5.89 7.60
CA LYS A 6 -5.06 -7.18 7.82
C LYS A 6 -3.89 -7.11 8.81
N PHE A 7 -3.17 -5.99 8.78
CA PHE A 7 -2.05 -5.71 9.67
C PHE A 7 -2.38 -4.54 10.60
N LEU A 8 -3.53 -4.59 11.29
CA LEU A 8 -3.94 -3.47 12.15
C LEU A 8 -3.00 -3.31 13.35
N ASN A 9 -2.66 -4.42 14.01
CA ASN A 9 -1.82 -4.49 15.21
C ASN A 9 -0.95 -5.76 15.18
N THR A 10 -0.03 -5.83 14.23
CA THR A 10 0.80 -7.02 13.97
C THR A 10 2.25 -6.75 14.36
N ASP A 11 2.81 -7.64 15.18
CA ASP A 11 4.24 -7.77 15.47
C ASP A 11 4.83 -8.87 14.58
N PHE A 12 5.86 -8.53 13.80
CA PHE A 12 6.54 -9.47 12.89
C PHE A 12 7.75 -10.17 13.53
N GLY A 13 8.04 -9.92 14.81
CA GLY A 13 9.05 -10.61 15.62
C GLY A 13 10.50 -10.18 15.37
N ASN A 14 10.70 -9.12 14.58
CA ASN A 14 12.01 -8.69 14.09
C ASN A 14 12.19 -7.16 14.14
N GLY A 15 11.48 -6.50 15.06
CA GLY A 15 11.49 -5.04 15.23
C GLY A 15 10.57 -4.29 14.28
N PHE A 16 9.84 -4.99 13.42
CA PHE A 16 8.78 -4.44 12.60
C PHE A 16 7.42 -4.62 13.28
N ASN A 17 6.70 -3.52 13.51
CA ASN A 17 5.37 -3.55 14.11
C ASN A 17 4.41 -2.61 13.39
N THR A 18 3.15 -3.00 13.35
CA THR A 18 2.06 -2.18 12.84
C THR A 18 1.10 -1.74 13.94
N ASN A 19 0.56 -0.54 13.79
CA ASN A 19 -0.54 -0.01 14.60
C ASN A 19 -1.40 0.92 13.73
N ASN A 20 -2.73 0.81 13.81
CA ASN A 20 -3.67 1.62 13.02
C ASN A 20 -3.42 1.57 11.49
N ALA A 21 -3.04 0.40 10.97
CA ALA A 21 -2.69 0.19 9.56
C ALA A 21 -1.43 0.96 9.08
N ILE A 22 -0.55 1.33 10.02
CA ILE A 22 0.74 1.99 9.77
C ILE A 22 1.84 1.10 10.31
N LEU A 23 2.94 0.96 9.58
CA LEU A 23 4.15 0.30 10.07
C LEU A 23 4.92 1.26 11.00
N THR A 24 4.52 1.26 12.27
CA THR A 24 4.95 2.25 13.26
C THR A 24 6.33 2.00 13.84
N SER A 25 6.83 0.75 13.83
CA SER A 25 8.17 0.42 14.33
C SER A 25 8.98 -0.24 13.24
N THR A 26 10.23 0.23 13.08
CA THR A 26 11.24 -0.29 12.16
C THR A 26 12.60 -0.28 12.87
N PRO A 27 13.53 -1.20 12.55
CA PRO A 27 14.88 -1.21 13.13
C PRO A 27 15.82 -0.14 12.54
N TYR A 28 15.27 0.93 11.98
CA TYR A 28 15.92 2.08 11.34
C TYR A 28 14.96 3.28 11.37
N GLN A 29 15.48 4.47 11.11
CA GLN A 29 14.66 5.66 10.89
C GLN A 29 14.22 5.71 9.42
N PRO A 30 12.91 5.69 9.12
CA PRO A 30 12.42 5.64 7.76
C PRO A 30 12.66 6.97 7.01
N GLU A 31 13.01 6.87 5.73
CA GLU A 31 13.18 8.01 4.83
C GLU A 31 12.10 8.09 3.75
N ILE A 32 11.53 6.93 3.40
CA ILE A 32 10.54 6.77 2.33
C ILE A 32 9.28 6.13 2.91
N LEU A 33 8.12 6.73 2.67
CA LEU A 33 6.82 6.21 3.10
C LEU A 33 5.92 5.94 1.89
N PHE A 34 5.41 4.71 1.77
CA PHE A 34 4.37 4.36 0.81
C PHE A 34 3.00 4.31 1.48
N ILE A 35 2.03 4.98 0.89
CA ILE A 35 0.65 5.07 1.39
C ILE A 35 -0.29 4.42 0.39
N GLY A 36 -0.97 3.36 0.84
CA GLY A 36 -2.02 2.68 0.11
C GLY A 36 -3.41 3.03 0.64
N THR A 37 -4.41 2.24 0.24
CA THR A 37 -5.82 2.51 0.56
C THR A 37 -6.32 1.63 1.68
N PHE A 38 -6.46 0.33 1.41
CA PHE A 38 -6.99 -0.63 2.35
C PHE A 38 -6.60 -2.06 1.96
N ASN A 39 -6.16 -2.82 2.96
CA ASN A 39 -5.97 -4.26 2.87
C ASN A 39 -6.86 -4.96 3.90
N PRO A 40 -8.09 -5.39 3.56
CA PRO A 40 -9.04 -5.93 4.53
C PRO A 40 -8.57 -7.26 5.12
N LEU A 41 -8.80 -7.47 6.42
CA LEU A 41 -8.67 -8.76 7.07
C LEU A 41 -9.88 -9.63 6.73
N THR A 42 -9.80 -10.31 5.59
CA THR A 42 -10.79 -11.31 5.17
C THR A 42 -10.22 -12.71 5.33
N ASN A 43 -10.96 -13.75 4.93
CA ASN A 43 -10.46 -15.12 4.95
C ASN A 43 -9.11 -15.24 4.19
N GLY A 44 -8.26 -16.18 4.64
CA GLY A 44 -6.87 -16.29 4.19
C GLY A 44 -6.71 -16.51 2.69
N ASP A 45 -7.64 -17.24 2.08
CA ASP A 45 -7.61 -17.56 0.64
C ASP A 45 -7.95 -16.35 -0.23
N ALA A 46 -8.86 -15.46 0.21
CA ALA A 46 -9.21 -14.27 -0.57
C ALA A 46 -8.24 -13.09 -0.38
N ASN A 47 -7.53 -13.05 0.74
CA ASN A 47 -6.44 -12.12 0.94
C ASN A 47 -5.18 -12.86 1.40
N PRO A 48 -4.33 -13.33 0.48
CA PRO A 48 -3.10 -14.04 0.83
C PRO A 48 -1.95 -13.10 1.23
N ALA A 49 -2.17 -11.79 1.41
CA ALA A 49 -1.09 -10.87 1.76
C ALA A 49 -0.43 -11.28 3.07
N ASP A 50 0.88 -11.48 3.08
CA ASP A 50 1.69 -11.74 4.27
C ASP A 50 2.38 -10.46 4.79
N PHE A 51 2.37 -9.40 3.98
CA PHE A 51 2.82 -8.06 4.33
C PHE A 51 2.10 -6.98 3.48
N PHE A 52 2.38 -5.70 3.71
CA PHE A 52 1.89 -4.60 2.87
C PHE A 52 2.18 -4.87 1.39
N TYR A 53 1.20 -4.61 0.53
CA TYR A 53 1.26 -4.91 -0.91
C TYR A 53 1.58 -6.38 -1.28
N GLY A 54 1.41 -7.31 -0.34
CA GLY A 54 1.71 -8.74 -0.52
C GLY A 54 0.87 -9.49 -1.55
N ARG A 55 -0.10 -8.82 -2.21
CA ARG A 55 -0.97 -9.44 -3.24
C ARG A 55 -0.61 -9.09 -4.67
N ASN A 56 0.19 -8.06 -4.89
CA ASN A 56 0.26 -7.37 -6.18
C ASN A 56 1.70 -7.36 -6.74
N TRP A 57 1.98 -6.47 -7.69
CA TRP A 57 3.28 -6.35 -8.35
C TRP A 57 4.30 -5.51 -7.59
N PHE A 58 3.96 -4.92 -6.45
CA PHE A 58 4.82 -3.98 -5.74
C PHE A 58 6.20 -4.55 -5.47
N TRP A 59 6.26 -5.68 -4.76
CA TRP A 59 7.52 -6.33 -4.43
C TRP A 59 8.24 -6.93 -5.65
N PRO A 60 7.56 -7.67 -6.56
CA PRO A 60 8.15 -8.08 -7.84
C PRO A 60 8.90 -6.97 -8.57
N ILE A 61 8.26 -5.80 -8.71
CA ILE A 61 8.80 -4.71 -9.51
C ILE A 61 9.94 -4.02 -8.78
N LEU A 62 9.81 -3.75 -7.48
CA LEU A 62 10.94 -3.20 -6.73
C LEU A 62 12.15 -4.14 -6.76
N PHE A 63 11.97 -5.46 -6.61
CA PHE A 63 13.11 -6.38 -6.72
C PHE A 63 13.68 -6.42 -8.15
N ASN A 64 12.85 -6.39 -9.19
CA ASN A 64 13.35 -6.29 -10.57
C ASN A 64 14.17 -5.01 -10.79
N ILE A 65 13.68 -3.86 -10.31
CA ILE A 65 14.36 -2.57 -10.48
C ILE A 65 15.69 -2.55 -9.71
N PHE A 66 15.67 -2.92 -8.43
CA PHE A 66 16.78 -2.65 -7.50
C PHE A 66 17.76 -3.81 -7.33
N GLU A 67 17.27 -5.06 -7.37
CA GLU A 67 18.08 -6.27 -7.11
C GLU A 67 18.43 -7.03 -8.40
N HIS A 68 17.75 -6.71 -9.51
CA HIS A 68 17.94 -7.37 -10.80
C HIS A 68 18.26 -6.38 -11.93
N ASN A 69 18.80 -5.20 -11.60
CA ASN A 69 19.26 -4.21 -12.59
C ASN A 69 18.22 -3.88 -13.68
N ARG A 70 16.94 -3.79 -13.29
CA ARG A 70 15.79 -3.51 -14.18
C ARG A 70 15.51 -4.64 -15.19
N GLU A 71 16.06 -5.83 -14.98
CA GLU A 71 15.66 -7.01 -15.73
C GLU A 71 14.39 -7.63 -15.14
N VAL A 72 13.48 -8.06 -16.02
CA VAL A 72 12.22 -8.65 -15.63
C VAL A 72 12.38 -10.15 -15.32
N ILE A 73 13.00 -10.41 -14.16
CA ILE A 73 13.23 -11.76 -13.64
C ILE A 73 11.99 -12.29 -12.91
N ILE A 74 11.38 -11.47 -12.06
CA ILE A 74 10.16 -11.84 -11.33
C ILE A 74 8.95 -11.50 -12.20
N GLN A 75 8.25 -12.54 -12.64
CA GLN A 75 7.20 -12.47 -13.67
C GLN A 75 5.78 -12.74 -13.17
N SER A 76 5.58 -12.79 -11.85
CA SER A 76 4.27 -13.05 -11.25
C SER A 76 4.00 -12.16 -10.03
N GLN A 77 2.72 -11.86 -9.81
CA GLN A 77 2.27 -11.25 -8.55
C GLN A 77 2.49 -12.23 -7.40
N ARG A 78 2.82 -11.70 -6.22
CA ARG A 78 2.99 -12.50 -5.00
C ARG A 78 1.80 -13.41 -4.67
N LYS A 79 0.56 -12.97 -4.97
CA LYS A 79 -0.64 -13.79 -4.66
C LYS A 79 -0.75 -15.10 -5.45
N TYR A 80 -0.04 -15.23 -6.58
CA TYR A 80 -0.17 -16.37 -7.48
C TYR A 80 1.00 -17.34 -7.43
N CYS A 81 2.14 -16.93 -6.87
CA CYS A 81 3.35 -17.75 -6.89
C CYS A 81 3.93 -17.96 -5.49
N PRO A 82 4.44 -19.17 -5.20
CA PRO A 82 5.10 -19.42 -3.94
C PRO A 82 6.40 -18.58 -3.80
N PRO A 83 6.94 -18.45 -2.57
CA PRO A 83 8.08 -17.58 -2.25
C PRO A 83 9.42 -17.91 -2.95
N HIS A 84 9.51 -18.95 -3.79
CA HIS A 84 10.73 -19.22 -4.56
C HIS A 84 10.79 -18.47 -5.89
N PHE A 85 9.66 -17.94 -6.37
CA PHE A 85 9.59 -17.08 -7.56
C PHE A 85 9.32 -15.61 -7.22
N ASN A 86 9.29 -15.27 -5.94
CA ASN A 86 8.98 -13.94 -5.41
C ASN A 86 9.83 -13.69 -4.17
N PRO A 87 10.15 -12.45 -3.80
CA PRO A 87 10.95 -12.18 -2.61
C PRO A 87 10.28 -12.74 -1.35
N THR A 88 11.04 -13.36 -0.45
CA THR A 88 10.48 -13.81 0.83
C THR A 88 10.19 -12.62 1.75
N LEU A 89 9.45 -12.82 2.85
CA LEU A 89 9.32 -11.76 3.88
C LEU A 89 10.67 -11.30 4.43
N LEU A 90 11.63 -12.24 4.58
CA LEU A 90 12.97 -11.90 5.03
C LEU A 90 13.70 -11.00 4.02
N ASP A 91 13.55 -11.27 2.73
CA ASP A 91 14.12 -10.43 1.67
C ASP A 91 13.47 -9.06 1.67
N ILE A 92 12.15 -8.99 1.83
CA ILE A 92 11.43 -7.71 2.01
C ILE A 92 11.99 -6.92 3.20
N PHE A 93 12.14 -7.53 4.37
CA PHE A 93 12.63 -6.80 5.55
C PHE A 93 14.07 -6.31 5.37
N LYS A 94 14.92 -7.09 4.69
CA LYS A 94 16.28 -6.65 4.31
C LYS A 94 16.22 -5.47 3.35
N PHE A 95 15.44 -5.59 2.28
CA PHE A 95 15.23 -4.53 1.30
C PHE A 95 14.78 -3.23 1.97
N MET A 96 13.76 -3.31 2.82
CA MET A 96 13.25 -2.16 3.56
C MET A 96 14.30 -1.53 4.48
N LYS A 97 15.16 -2.33 5.12
CA LYS A 97 16.25 -1.82 5.95
C LYS A 97 17.32 -1.10 5.11
N THR A 98 17.67 -1.65 3.95
CA THR A 98 18.61 -1.03 3.00
C THR A 98 18.09 0.31 2.51
N HIS A 99 16.82 0.36 2.09
CA HIS A 99 16.21 1.55 1.47
C HIS A 99 15.44 2.44 2.46
N LYS A 100 15.45 2.10 3.75
CA LYS A 100 14.75 2.81 4.85
C LYS A 100 13.28 3.10 4.54
N ILE A 101 12.55 2.08 4.08
CA ILE A 101 11.15 2.19 3.64
C ILE A 101 10.17 1.91 4.79
N THR A 102 9.05 2.61 4.83
CA THR A 102 7.91 2.31 5.70
C THR A 102 6.58 2.37 4.93
N PHE A 103 5.50 1.92 5.56
CA PHE A 103 4.19 1.70 4.95
C PHE A 103 3.03 2.21 5.80
N ALA A 104 1.96 2.64 5.14
CA ALA A 104 0.66 2.87 5.75
C ALA A 104 -0.47 2.63 4.74
N ASP A 105 -1.68 2.34 5.23
CA ASP A 105 -2.93 2.40 4.46
C ASP A 105 -3.87 3.43 5.10
N LEU A 106 -4.66 4.13 4.28
CA LEU A 106 -5.58 5.18 4.75
C LEU A 106 -6.77 4.64 5.56
N ILE A 107 -7.22 3.41 5.31
CA ILE A 107 -8.33 2.81 6.03
C ILE A 107 -7.80 1.78 7.02
N MET A 108 -8.20 1.92 8.29
CA MET A 108 -7.82 0.95 9.34
C MET A 108 -8.91 -0.09 9.59
N LYS A 109 -10.18 0.22 9.28
CA LYS A 109 -11.33 -0.65 9.51
C LYS A 109 -12.51 -0.19 8.66
N VAL A 110 -13.34 -1.13 8.22
CA VAL A 110 -14.68 -0.86 7.69
C VAL A 110 -15.74 -1.52 8.57
N PHE A 111 -16.95 -0.98 8.58
CA PHE A 111 -18.05 -1.43 9.44
C PHE A 111 -17.71 -1.42 10.94
N PRO A 112 -17.19 -0.30 11.49
CA PRO A 112 -16.60 -0.30 12.82
C PRO A 112 -17.55 -0.78 13.92
N GLU A 113 -18.84 -0.47 13.77
CA GLU A 113 -19.91 -0.74 14.75
C GLU A 113 -20.89 -1.84 14.30
N THR A 114 -20.67 -2.46 13.13
CA THR A 114 -21.61 -3.44 12.56
C THR A 114 -21.06 -4.86 12.70
N GLU A 115 -21.92 -5.79 13.09
CA GLU A 115 -21.62 -7.22 13.00
C GLU A 115 -22.02 -7.75 11.63
N LEU A 116 -21.02 -8.28 10.90
CA LEU A 116 -21.22 -8.84 9.57
C LEU A 116 -21.12 -10.36 9.67
N ASP A 117 -22.18 -11.04 9.24
CA ASP A 117 -22.27 -12.50 9.29
C ASP A 117 -21.90 -13.16 7.96
N ASN A 118 -21.83 -12.38 6.87
CA ASN A 118 -21.61 -12.89 5.51
C ASN A 118 -20.46 -12.14 4.80
N ILE A 119 -19.26 -12.71 4.89
CA ILE A 119 -18.10 -12.26 4.12
C ILE A 119 -17.69 -13.41 3.18
N ASP A 120 -17.85 -13.20 1.87
CA ASP A 120 -17.36 -14.11 0.83
C ASP A 120 -16.09 -13.51 0.20
N GLY A 121 -14.95 -13.96 0.69
CA GLY A 121 -13.66 -13.42 0.30
C GLY A 121 -13.53 -11.93 0.63
N ASN A 122 -13.32 -11.07 -0.37
CA ASN A 122 -13.29 -9.61 -0.17
C ASN A 122 -14.67 -8.95 -0.36
N ILE A 123 -15.73 -9.75 -0.52
CA ILE A 123 -17.09 -9.29 -0.81
C ILE A 123 -17.95 -9.44 0.45
N ILE A 124 -18.78 -8.44 0.69
CA ILE A 124 -19.76 -8.44 1.77
C ILE A 124 -21.13 -8.04 1.23
N THR A 125 -22.18 -8.51 1.87
CA THR A 125 -23.55 -8.03 1.64
C THR A 125 -24.01 -7.25 2.85
N TYR A 126 -24.40 -5.99 2.63
CA TYR A 126 -24.90 -5.09 3.67
C TYR A 126 -26.07 -4.30 3.10
N ASP A 127 -27.19 -4.26 3.84
CA ASP A 127 -28.44 -3.59 3.41
C ASP A 127 -28.91 -3.97 1.99
N ASN A 128 -28.89 -5.28 1.69
CA ASN A 128 -29.21 -5.86 0.37
C ASN A 128 -28.30 -5.42 -0.80
N GLU A 129 -27.23 -4.68 -0.53
CA GLU A 129 -26.22 -4.28 -1.50
C GLU A 129 -24.91 -5.06 -1.30
N THR A 130 -24.15 -5.21 -2.39
CA THR A 130 -22.89 -5.97 -2.37
C THR A 130 -21.69 -5.05 -2.52
N TYR A 131 -20.76 -5.13 -1.57
CA TYR A 131 -19.55 -4.33 -1.55
C TYR A 131 -18.32 -5.20 -1.64
N ASN A 132 -17.44 -4.87 -2.58
CA ASN A 132 -16.09 -5.43 -2.69
C ASN A 132 -15.10 -4.49 -2.00
N LEU A 133 -14.50 -4.95 -0.91
CA LEU A 133 -13.64 -4.17 -0.01
C LEU A 133 -12.27 -3.81 -0.59
N ILE A 134 -11.94 -4.30 -1.78
CA ILE A 134 -10.73 -3.90 -2.53
C ILE A 134 -11.07 -3.05 -3.76
N ASN A 135 -12.33 -2.61 -3.87
CA ASN A 135 -12.79 -1.69 -4.91
C ASN A 135 -13.07 -0.31 -4.29
N ASP A 136 -12.43 0.71 -4.82
CA ASP A 136 -12.58 2.08 -4.32
C ASP A 136 -13.97 2.64 -4.41
N ASN A 137 -14.71 2.36 -5.50
CA ASN A 137 -16.06 2.89 -5.65
C ASN A 137 -16.97 2.37 -4.54
N HIS A 138 -16.78 1.11 -4.13
CA HIS A 138 -17.49 0.56 -2.98
C HIS A 138 -17.02 1.19 -1.67
N LEU A 139 -15.71 1.38 -1.47
CA LEU A 139 -15.20 2.07 -0.27
C LEU A 139 -15.69 3.53 -0.17
N ILE A 140 -15.86 4.23 -1.31
CA ILE A 140 -16.46 5.57 -1.39
C ILE A 140 -17.92 5.53 -0.90
N GLN A 141 -18.70 4.56 -1.39
CA GLN A 141 -20.09 4.37 -0.96
C GLN A 141 -20.16 4.05 0.54
N LEU A 142 -19.31 3.16 1.04
CA LEU A 142 -19.24 2.84 2.47
C LEU A 142 -18.91 4.07 3.33
N ASN A 143 -18.02 4.95 2.85
CA ASN A 143 -17.74 6.19 3.57
C ASN A 143 -18.96 7.12 3.63
N GLN A 144 -19.84 7.13 2.62
CA GLN A 144 -21.09 7.92 2.66
C GLN A 144 -22.05 7.43 3.75
N PHE A 145 -21.97 6.15 4.12
CA PHE A 145 -22.70 5.56 5.23
C PHE A 145 -21.98 5.68 6.58
N ASN A 146 -20.82 6.36 6.63
CA ASN A 146 -19.93 6.41 7.81
C ASN A 146 -19.39 5.03 8.24
N GLU A 147 -19.30 4.08 7.30
CA GLU A 147 -18.82 2.72 7.56
C GLU A 147 -17.30 2.57 7.33
N VAL A 148 -16.55 3.68 7.27
CA VAL A 148 -15.10 3.70 7.06
C VAL A 148 -14.41 4.40 8.23
N MET A 149 -13.43 3.72 8.82
CA MET A 149 -12.58 4.26 9.86
C MET A 149 -11.18 4.56 9.32
N TRP A 150 -10.84 5.85 9.27
CA TRP A 150 -9.61 6.39 8.68
C TRP A 150 -8.41 6.38 9.62
N SER A 151 -7.24 5.99 9.12
CA SER A 151 -5.95 6.03 9.83
C SER A 151 -5.30 7.41 9.86
N THR A 152 -5.81 8.37 9.09
CA THR A 152 -5.22 9.68 8.80
C THR A 152 -4.67 10.42 10.02
N LYS A 153 -5.44 10.50 11.11
CA LYS A 153 -4.98 11.17 12.35
C LYS A 153 -3.76 10.50 12.99
N TYR A 154 -3.64 9.18 12.86
CA TYR A 154 -2.49 8.42 13.38
C TYR A 154 -1.31 8.50 12.42
N LEU A 155 -1.59 8.54 11.12
CA LEU A 155 -0.57 8.72 10.09
C LEU A 155 0.11 10.08 10.20
N ILE A 156 -0.65 11.14 10.45
CA ILE A 156 -0.09 12.48 10.71
C ILE A 156 0.84 12.46 11.92
N LYS A 157 0.40 11.89 13.06
CA LYS A 157 1.24 11.73 14.26
C LYS A 157 2.50 10.92 13.99
N TYR A 158 2.39 9.86 13.20
CA TYR A 158 3.53 9.03 12.81
C TYR A 158 4.53 9.83 11.97
N ILE A 159 4.05 10.58 10.99
CA ILE A 159 4.87 11.45 10.15
C ILE A 159 5.58 12.49 11.02
N GLU A 160 4.87 13.19 11.91
CA GLU A 160 5.43 14.19 12.83
C GLU A 160 6.53 13.60 13.73
N ALA A 161 6.35 12.37 14.20
CA ALA A 161 7.33 11.66 15.02
C ALA A 161 8.53 11.11 14.21
N ASN A 162 8.46 11.10 12.88
CA ASN A 162 9.51 10.62 11.98
C ASN A 162 9.98 11.74 11.03
N PRO A 163 10.77 12.71 11.53
CA PRO A 163 11.25 13.85 10.75
C PRO A 163 12.16 13.44 9.58
N THR A 164 12.74 12.24 9.60
CA THR A 164 13.60 11.69 8.54
C THR A 164 12.87 11.32 7.26
N ILE A 165 11.54 11.17 7.31
CA ILE A 165 10.73 10.95 6.10
C ILE A 165 10.86 12.19 5.23
N LYS A 166 11.45 12.01 4.05
CA LYS A 166 11.71 13.05 3.05
C LYS A 166 10.99 12.80 1.72
N GLN A 167 10.51 11.57 1.51
CA GLN A 167 9.76 11.17 0.33
C GLN A 167 8.52 10.37 0.71
N VAL A 168 7.40 10.69 0.08
CA VAL A 168 6.13 9.99 0.22
C VAL A 168 5.59 9.59 -1.15
N TYR A 169 5.16 8.34 -1.27
CA TYR A 169 4.54 7.79 -2.46
C TYR A 169 3.11 7.37 -2.17
N PHE A 170 2.15 7.98 -2.85
CA PHE A 170 0.80 7.46 -2.91
C PHE A 170 0.73 6.44 -4.03
N THR A 171 0.30 5.21 -3.75
CA THR A 171 0.27 4.14 -4.75
C THR A 171 -0.95 4.19 -5.67
N ARG A 172 -1.58 5.37 -5.79
CA ARG A 172 -2.70 5.65 -6.69
C ARG A 172 -3.04 7.13 -6.72
N LYS A 173 -3.71 7.56 -7.79
CA LYS A 173 -4.52 8.80 -7.77
C LYS A 173 -5.77 8.57 -6.95
N THR A 174 -6.09 9.53 -6.11
CA THR A 174 -7.27 9.48 -5.25
C THR A 174 -8.42 10.30 -5.82
N VAL A 175 -9.62 9.81 -5.58
CA VAL A 175 -10.88 10.57 -5.70
C VAL A 175 -11.43 10.79 -4.29
N ASN A 176 -12.40 11.68 -4.12
CA ASN A 176 -13.08 11.82 -2.83
C ASN A 176 -13.73 10.49 -2.40
N PRO A 177 -13.65 10.10 -1.12
CA PRO A 177 -13.17 10.89 0.03
C PRO A 177 -11.65 10.78 0.27
N PHE A 178 -10.94 9.87 -0.40
CA PHE A 178 -9.51 9.65 -0.19
C PHE A 178 -8.69 10.93 -0.41
N THR A 179 -9.05 11.76 -1.39
CA THR A 179 -8.40 13.05 -1.62
C THR A 179 -8.48 13.97 -0.39
N ALA A 180 -9.61 14.00 0.32
CA ALA A 180 -9.77 14.82 1.52
C ALA A 180 -8.86 14.34 2.68
N GLU A 181 -8.74 13.03 2.85
CA GLU A 181 -7.80 12.44 3.81
C GLU A 181 -6.34 12.71 3.42
N LEU A 182 -6.01 12.62 2.13
CA LEU A 182 -4.68 12.93 1.64
C LEU A 182 -4.31 14.40 1.82
N ILE A 183 -5.23 15.34 1.60
CA ILE A 183 -4.96 16.77 1.83
C ILE A 183 -4.54 17.02 3.28
N GLN A 184 -5.14 16.33 4.25
CA GLN A 184 -4.74 16.44 5.66
C GLN A 184 -3.29 15.94 5.87
N VAL A 185 -2.93 14.81 5.26
CA VAL A 185 -1.55 14.27 5.30
C VAL A 185 -0.57 15.22 4.62
N GLN A 186 -0.93 15.73 3.43
CA GLN A 186 -0.11 16.67 2.67
C GLN A 186 0.14 17.97 3.43
N ASN A 187 -0.87 18.49 4.13
CA ASN A 187 -0.71 19.70 4.94
C ASN A 187 0.32 19.50 6.06
N ALA A 188 0.37 18.32 6.69
CA ALA A 188 1.39 17.98 7.68
C ALA A 188 2.80 17.83 7.08
N LEU A 189 2.90 17.43 5.80
CA LEU A 189 4.15 17.21 5.08
C LEU A 189 4.71 18.48 4.44
N ASN A 190 3.87 19.37 3.92
CA ASN A 190 4.26 20.58 3.17
C ASN A 190 5.12 21.53 4.00
N GLN A 191 4.91 21.60 5.31
CA GLN A 191 5.72 22.43 6.21
C GLN A 191 7.18 21.95 6.31
N ARG A 192 7.48 20.73 5.87
CA ARG A 192 8.79 20.09 5.97
C ARG A 192 9.53 19.97 4.63
N GLY A 193 8.93 20.41 3.52
CA GLY A 193 9.52 20.25 2.19
C GLY A 193 9.64 18.78 1.76
N VAL A 194 8.76 17.90 2.26
CA VAL A 194 8.74 16.49 1.87
C VAL A 194 8.24 16.37 0.42
N THR A 195 8.95 15.61 -0.40
CA THR A 195 8.53 15.31 -1.77
C THR A 195 7.39 14.31 -1.75
N ILE A 196 6.34 14.61 -2.50
CA ILE A 196 5.12 13.78 -2.59
C ILE A 196 4.90 13.40 -4.04
N LYS A 197 4.80 12.11 -4.32
CA LYS A 197 4.59 11.56 -5.66
C LYS A 197 3.42 10.58 -5.69
N TYR A 198 2.75 10.50 -6.83
CA TYR A 198 1.61 9.61 -7.09
C TYR A 198 2.01 8.52 -8.08
N LEU A 199 2.31 7.32 -7.57
CA LEU A 199 2.64 6.18 -8.41
C LEU A 199 1.40 5.53 -9.01
N PHE A 200 1.59 4.90 -10.17
CA PHE A 200 0.58 4.03 -10.73
C PHE A 200 0.36 2.81 -9.82
N THR A 201 -0.88 2.32 -9.77
CA THR A 201 -1.26 1.28 -8.81
C THR A 201 -0.47 -0.01 -8.98
N PRO A 202 0.05 -0.60 -7.89
CA PRO A 202 0.81 -1.84 -7.95
C PRO A 202 -0.05 -3.05 -8.33
N SER A 203 -1.38 -2.92 -8.41
CA SER A 203 -2.23 -3.96 -9.01
C SER A 203 -1.98 -4.13 -10.51
N GLY A 204 -1.42 -3.09 -11.18
CA GLY A 204 -1.29 -3.01 -12.63
C GLY A 204 -2.65 -2.99 -13.34
N GLN A 205 -3.75 -2.69 -12.64
CA GLN A 205 -5.06 -2.65 -13.26
C GLN A 205 -5.12 -1.50 -14.28
N GLY A 206 -5.58 -1.80 -15.50
CA GLY A 206 -5.63 -0.85 -16.61
C GLY A 206 -4.36 -0.75 -17.45
N LEU A 207 -3.31 -1.51 -17.13
CA LEU A 207 -2.14 -1.69 -18.00
C LEU A 207 -2.36 -2.82 -19.03
N ALA A 208 -1.75 -2.66 -20.20
CA ALA A 208 -1.71 -3.68 -21.24
C ALA A 208 -0.64 -4.75 -20.91
N GLY A 209 -0.64 -5.85 -21.68
CA GLY A 209 0.35 -6.92 -21.56
C GLY A 209 -0.02 -8.02 -20.55
N ILE A 210 0.54 -9.22 -20.80
CA ILE A 210 0.50 -10.37 -19.89
C ILE A 210 1.91 -11.00 -19.89
N PRO A 211 2.67 -10.94 -18.78
CA PRO A 211 2.39 -10.20 -17.53
C PRO A 211 2.51 -8.67 -17.69
N ARG A 212 1.85 -7.93 -16.79
CA ARG A 212 1.83 -6.44 -16.78
C ARG A 212 3.05 -5.80 -16.11
N ASN A 213 4.06 -6.60 -15.79
CA ASN A 213 5.19 -6.20 -14.97
C ASN A 213 6.14 -5.25 -15.69
N GLN A 214 6.47 -5.49 -16.96
CA GLN A 214 7.31 -4.59 -17.75
C GLN A 214 6.67 -3.21 -17.86
N GLU A 215 5.42 -3.14 -18.32
CA GLU A 215 4.68 -1.89 -18.46
C GLU A 215 4.57 -1.12 -17.12
N LEU A 216 4.36 -1.82 -16.00
CA LEU A 216 4.30 -1.19 -14.69
C LEU A 216 5.68 -0.72 -14.20
N MET A 217 6.74 -1.47 -14.53
CA MET A 217 8.11 -1.09 -14.24
C MET A 217 8.50 0.15 -15.04
N ASP A 218 8.21 0.18 -16.34
CA ASP A 218 8.44 1.34 -17.21
C ASP A 218 7.65 2.54 -16.71
N GLN A 219 6.39 2.35 -16.32
CA GLN A 219 5.60 3.41 -15.70
C GLN A 219 6.24 3.96 -14.41
N TRP A 220 6.85 3.09 -13.58
CA TRP A 220 7.48 3.50 -12.33
C TRP A 220 8.87 4.11 -12.53
N LEU A 221 9.54 3.85 -13.65
CA LEU A 221 10.86 4.44 -13.96
C LEU A 221 10.72 5.73 -14.78
N GLU A 222 9.82 5.74 -15.76
CA GLU A 222 9.76 6.75 -16.83
C GLU A 222 8.46 7.57 -16.83
N SER A 223 7.50 7.24 -15.95
CA SER A 223 6.24 7.99 -15.84
C SER A 223 5.42 8.05 -17.15
N THR A 224 5.30 6.92 -17.84
CA THR A 224 4.73 6.83 -19.21
C THR A 224 3.24 7.20 -19.34
N ARG A 225 2.48 7.29 -18.25
CA ARG A 225 1.06 7.68 -18.21
C ARG A 225 0.81 8.99 -17.49
N ASP A 226 -0.06 9.80 -18.09
CA ASP A 226 -0.38 11.14 -17.63
C ASP A 226 -0.85 11.24 -16.16
N GLY A 227 -0.20 12.17 -15.47
CA GLY A 227 -0.43 12.61 -14.10
C GLY A 227 -0.10 11.59 -13.01
N PHE A 228 0.47 10.44 -13.35
CA PHE A 228 1.24 9.67 -12.38
C PHE A 228 2.69 10.18 -12.42
N ASP A 229 3.42 9.92 -11.36
CA ASP A 229 4.84 10.20 -11.22
C ASP A 229 5.65 8.90 -11.31
N ASN A 230 6.97 9.03 -11.45
CA ASN A 230 7.93 7.94 -11.33
C ASN A 230 8.50 7.83 -9.89
N LEU A 231 9.23 6.74 -9.65
CA LEU A 231 10.13 6.61 -8.52
C LEU A 231 11.27 7.64 -8.66
N ASP A 232 11.70 8.20 -7.54
CA ASP A 232 12.81 9.15 -7.53
C ASP A 232 14.16 8.50 -7.83
N GLU A 233 14.92 9.14 -8.73
CA GLU A 233 16.23 8.68 -9.21
C GLU A 233 17.24 8.53 -8.07
N GLU A 234 17.15 9.40 -7.04
CA GLU A 234 18.12 9.47 -5.94
C GLU A 234 18.25 8.16 -5.13
N TRP A 235 17.19 7.35 -5.06
CA TRP A 235 17.25 6.07 -4.34
C TRP A 235 17.16 4.86 -5.25
N THR A 236 16.64 5.02 -6.48
CA THR A 236 16.69 3.96 -7.51
C THR A 236 18.07 3.79 -8.14
N ASN A 237 19.06 4.65 -7.81
CA ASN A 237 20.39 4.68 -8.42
C ASN A 237 20.31 4.68 -9.96
N ILE A 238 19.49 5.59 -10.50
CA ILE A 238 19.41 5.81 -11.93
C ILE A 238 20.51 6.82 -12.31
N ASP A 239 21.65 6.30 -12.76
CA ASP A 239 22.59 7.03 -13.62
C ASP A 239 22.14 6.95 -15.09
#